data_AF-A0A920PAX3-F1
#
_entry.id   AF-A0A920PAX3-F1
#
_cell.length_a   1.000
_cell.length_b   1.000
_cell.length_c   1.000
_cell.angle_alpha   90.00
_cell.angle_beta   90.00
_cell.angle_gamma   90.00
#
_symmetry.space_group_name_H-M   'P 1'
#
loop_
_entity.id
_entity.type
_entity.pdbx_description
1 polymer ?
#
loop_
_entity_poly.entity_id
_entity_poly.type
_entity_poly.pdbx_seq_one_letter_code
_entity_poly.pdbx_strand_id
1 'polypeptide(L)'
;MESVEKITKRFCTGAMSIGSISREAHETLAIAMNRLGGKSNTGEGGEDSIRYKLDENGDSRRSRIKQVASGRFGVNSYYLANADEMQIKVAQGAKPGEGGQLPGHKVSEYIAKIRHSTPGVGLISPPPHHDIYSIEDLQQLIFDLHNANPDARVSVKLVAKGRGRYYCSRCIQSSC
;
A
#
# COMPACT_ATOMS: atom_id res chain seq x y z
N MET A 1 15.13 27.20 11.69
CA MET A 1 14.33 25.98 11.97
C MET A 1 13.35 25.80 10.82
N GLU A 2 13.07 24.58 10.40
CA GLU A 2 12.07 24.32 9.35
C GLU A 2 10.64 24.43 9.91
N SER A 3 9.65 24.83 9.08
CA SER A 3 8.25 24.94 9.51
C SER A 3 7.59 23.58 9.69
N VAL A 4 6.54 23.51 10.52
CA VAL A 4 5.79 22.29 10.80
C VAL A 4 5.21 21.70 9.50
N GLU A 5 4.69 22.55 8.61
CA GLU A 5 4.08 22.15 7.33
C GLU A 5 5.08 21.49 6.38
N LYS A 6 6.36 21.88 6.44
CA LYS A 6 7.39 21.21 5.64
C LYS A 6 7.82 19.89 6.27
N ILE A 7 7.82 19.80 7.60
CA ILE A 7 8.15 18.57 8.33
C ILE A 7 7.06 17.51 8.13
N THR A 8 5.78 17.86 8.25
CA THR A 8 4.65 16.90 8.15
C THR A 8 4.56 16.24 6.77
N LYS A 9 5.03 16.91 5.71
CA LYS A 9 5.13 16.33 4.35
C LYS A 9 6.03 15.09 4.29
N ARG A 10 6.95 14.91 5.25
CA ARG A 10 7.82 13.74 5.35
C ARG A 10 7.18 12.58 6.11
N PHE A 11 6.04 12.81 6.76
CA PHE A 11 5.38 11.78 7.54
C PHE A 11 4.49 10.92 6.66
N CYS A 12 4.55 9.62 6.94
CA CYS A 12 3.68 8.62 6.34
C CYS A 12 3.01 7.83 7.46
N THR A 13 1.72 7.52 7.34
CA THR A 13 1.10 6.55 8.24
C THR A 13 1.61 5.15 7.91
N GLY A 14 1.62 4.27 8.90
CA GLY A 14 1.89 2.86 8.69
C GLY A 14 0.91 2.24 7.68
N ALA A 15 1.38 1.21 6.97
CA ALA A 15 0.56 0.40 6.07
C ALA A 15 -0.33 -0.54 6.90
N MET A 16 -1.60 -0.18 7.10
CA MET A 16 -2.59 -0.95 7.86
C MET A 16 -3.80 -1.22 6.96
N SER A 17 -4.08 -2.49 6.69
CA SER A 17 -5.11 -2.86 5.71
C SER A 17 -6.52 -2.52 6.18
N ILE A 18 -7.38 -2.09 5.25
CA ILE A 18 -8.82 -2.15 5.47
C ILE A 18 -9.22 -3.62 5.75
N GLY A 19 -9.95 -3.84 6.85
CA GLY A 19 -10.22 -5.16 7.43
C GLY A 19 -9.34 -5.47 8.66
N SER A 20 -8.07 -5.04 8.68
CA SER A 20 -7.28 -5.07 9.94
C SER A 20 -7.76 -3.98 10.91
N ILE A 21 -7.97 -2.77 10.38
CA ILE A 21 -8.63 -1.65 11.06
C ILE A 21 -9.99 -1.36 10.41
N SER A 22 -10.85 -0.61 11.10
CA SER A 22 -12.16 -0.23 10.59
C SER A 22 -12.05 0.73 9.40
N ARG A 23 -13.13 0.85 8.61
CA ARG A 23 -13.20 1.79 7.49
C ARG A 23 -13.03 3.24 7.98
N GLU A 24 -13.70 3.58 9.07
CA GLU A 24 -13.69 4.90 9.69
C GLU A 24 -12.27 5.27 10.11
N ALA A 25 -11.55 4.36 10.77
CA ALA A 25 -10.16 4.56 11.17
C ALA A 25 -9.26 4.74 9.94
N HIS A 26 -9.41 3.89 8.92
CA HIS A 26 -8.60 3.93 7.71
C HIS A 26 -8.81 5.23 6.91
N GLU A 27 -10.07 5.67 6.75
CA GLU A 27 -10.42 6.89 6.03
C GLU A 27 -10.02 8.14 6.81
N THR A 28 -10.17 8.13 8.14
CA THR A 28 -9.73 9.24 9.01
C THR A 28 -8.22 9.49 8.86
N LEU A 29 -7.41 8.43 8.84
CA LEU A 29 -5.97 8.55 8.59
C LEU A 29 -5.68 9.16 7.22
N ALA A 30 -6.41 8.75 6.18
CA ALA A 30 -6.22 9.30 4.84
C ALA A 30 -6.58 10.79 4.76
N ILE A 31 -7.73 11.18 5.30
CA ILE A 31 -8.16 12.57 5.37
C ILE A 31 -7.12 13.42 6.12
N ALA A 32 -6.70 12.97 7.31
CA ALA A 32 -5.74 13.69 8.14
C ALA A 32 -4.40 13.90 7.40
N MET A 33 -3.85 12.85 6.79
CA MET A 33 -2.58 12.95 6.07
C MET A 33 -2.69 13.81 4.82
N ASN A 34 -3.81 13.74 4.09
CA ASN A 34 -4.05 14.56 2.92
C ASN A 34 -4.13 16.05 3.28
N ARG A 35 -4.81 16.40 4.38
CA ARG A 35 -4.85 17.77 4.91
C ARG A 35 -3.47 18.27 5.33
N LEU A 36 -2.65 17.42 5.95
CA LEU A 36 -1.29 17.76 6.41
C LEU A 36 -0.24 17.77 5.30
N GLY A 37 -0.60 17.36 4.09
CA GLY A 37 0.32 17.21 2.95
C GLY A 37 1.27 16.01 3.06
N GLY A 38 1.14 15.17 4.09
CA GLY A 38 1.87 13.91 4.22
C GLY A 38 1.22 12.79 3.37
N LYS A 39 1.46 11.53 3.74
CA LYS A 39 0.92 10.39 2.98
C LYS A 39 0.30 9.32 3.88
N SER A 40 -0.89 8.83 3.53
CA SER A 40 -1.43 7.59 4.09
C SER A 40 -1.15 6.40 3.16
N ASN A 41 -1.19 5.20 3.71
CA ASN A 41 -0.92 3.94 3.01
C ASN A 41 -2.07 2.95 3.19
N THR A 42 -2.54 2.34 2.10
CA THR A 42 -3.68 1.41 2.06
C THR A 42 -3.48 0.12 2.86
N GLY A 43 -2.23 -0.27 3.13
CA GLY A 43 -1.93 -1.65 3.47
C GLY A 43 -2.32 -2.63 2.35
N GLU A 44 -2.31 -3.92 2.66
CA GLU A 44 -2.57 -5.00 1.69
C GLU A 44 -4.04 -5.19 1.32
N GLY A 45 -4.95 -4.34 1.78
CA GLY A 45 -6.38 -4.63 1.77
C GLY A 45 -7.14 -4.16 0.53
N GLY A 46 -6.47 -3.52 -0.42
CA GLY A 46 -7.09 -2.73 -1.48
C GLY A 46 -7.64 -1.39 -0.96
N GLU A 47 -8.33 -0.65 -1.84
CA GLU A 47 -8.99 0.60 -1.50
C GLU A 47 -10.27 0.75 -2.33
N ASP A 48 -11.39 1.11 -1.71
CA ASP A 48 -12.63 1.35 -2.42
C ASP A 48 -12.49 2.57 -3.36
N SER A 49 -12.80 2.35 -4.64
CA SER A 49 -12.89 3.34 -5.70
C SER A 49 -13.69 4.61 -5.36
N ILE A 50 -14.70 4.51 -4.48
CA ILE A 50 -15.48 5.68 -4.06
C ILE A 50 -14.60 6.75 -3.40
N ARG A 51 -13.51 6.34 -2.75
CA ARG A 51 -12.57 7.22 -2.03
C ARG A 51 -11.71 8.08 -2.96
N TYR A 52 -11.73 7.83 -4.26
CA TYR A 52 -10.91 8.57 -5.23
C TYR A 52 -11.57 9.90 -5.62
N LYS A 53 -12.87 10.03 -5.36
CA LYS A 53 -13.57 11.30 -5.48
C LYS A 53 -13.38 12.11 -4.19
N LEU A 54 -13.32 13.43 -4.34
CA LEU A 54 -13.36 14.34 -3.20
C LEU A 54 -14.74 14.30 -2.57
N ASP A 55 -14.77 14.37 -1.25
CA ASP A 55 -15.99 14.58 -0.48
C ASP A 55 -16.53 15.99 -0.76
N GLU A 56 -17.82 16.22 -0.49
CA GLU A 56 -18.48 17.53 -0.70
C GLU A 56 -17.82 18.67 0.09
N ASN A 57 -17.17 18.34 1.22
CA ASN A 57 -16.44 19.29 2.05
C ASN A 57 -14.98 19.53 1.59
N GLY A 58 -14.57 18.93 0.46
CA GLY A 58 -13.21 19.03 -0.09
C GLY A 58 -12.20 18.03 0.49
N ASP A 59 -12.61 17.16 1.41
CA ASP A 59 -11.72 16.12 1.93
C ASP A 59 -11.42 15.04 0.89
N SER A 60 -10.20 14.51 0.94
CA SER A 60 -9.82 13.34 0.16
C SER A 60 -9.63 12.14 1.09
N ARG A 61 -10.41 11.08 0.86
CA ARG A 61 -10.25 9.78 1.53
C ARG A 61 -9.25 8.86 0.83
N ARG A 62 -8.74 9.24 -0.35
CA ARG A 62 -7.78 8.46 -1.14
C ARG A 62 -6.45 8.33 -0.41
N SER A 63 -5.92 7.12 -0.28
CA SER A 63 -4.56 6.95 0.25
C SER A 63 -3.52 7.22 -0.82
N ARG A 64 -2.55 8.09 -0.56
CA ARG A 64 -1.52 8.44 -1.56
C ARG A 64 -0.58 7.27 -1.88
N ILE A 65 -0.31 6.41 -0.89
CA ILE A 65 0.50 5.21 -1.08
C ILE A 65 -0.42 3.99 -1.23
N LYS A 66 -0.27 3.27 -2.34
CA LYS A 66 -0.99 2.03 -2.65
C LYS A 66 -0.03 0.85 -2.48
N GLN A 67 -0.36 -0.10 -1.62
CA GLN A 67 0.50 -1.27 -1.41
C GLN A 67 0.19 -2.38 -2.41
N VAL A 68 1.26 -3.04 -2.90
CA VAL A 68 1.24 -4.25 -3.71
C VAL A 68 1.94 -5.34 -2.87
N ALA A 69 1.15 -6.22 -2.29
CA ALA A 69 1.61 -7.35 -1.46
C ALA A 69 1.31 -8.68 -2.15
N SER A 70 1.91 -9.77 -1.66
CA SER A 70 1.84 -11.11 -2.26
C SER A 70 0.44 -11.58 -2.64
N GLY A 71 -0.57 -11.33 -1.80
CA GLY A 71 -1.96 -11.71 -2.07
C GLY A 71 -2.68 -10.89 -3.14
N ARG A 72 -2.11 -9.77 -3.60
CA ARG A 72 -2.68 -8.84 -4.61
C ARG A 72 -4.14 -8.42 -4.36
N PHE A 73 -4.59 -8.47 -3.10
CA PHE A 73 -5.97 -8.13 -2.77
C PHE A 73 -6.30 -6.68 -3.16
N GLY A 74 -7.34 -6.53 -3.99
CA GLY A 74 -7.81 -5.23 -4.49
C GLY A 74 -6.82 -4.49 -5.40
N VAL A 75 -5.77 -5.16 -5.89
CA VAL A 75 -4.84 -4.59 -6.86
C VAL A 75 -5.43 -4.75 -8.27
N ASN A 76 -5.81 -3.63 -8.87
CA ASN A 76 -6.27 -3.55 -10.25
C ASN A 76 -5.75 -2.25 -10.91
N SER A 77 -5.97 -2.09 -12.22
CA SER A 77 -5.49 -0.91 -12.96
C SER A 77 -6.00 0.41 -12.38
N TYR A 78 -7.28 0.48 -11.99
CA TYR A 78 -7.86 1.70 -11.42
C TYR A 78 -7.27 2.04 -10.05
N TYR A 79 -6.96 1.03 -9.23
CA TYR A 79 -6.27 1.18 -7.96
C TYR A 79 -4.84 1.72 -8.13
N LEU A 80 -4.09 1.18 -9.09
CA LEU A 80 -2.71 1.61 -9.37
C LEU A 80 -2.66 3.02 -9.98
N ALA A 81 -3.57 3.33 -10.90
CA ALA A 81 -3.68 4.66 -11.51
C ALA A 81 -4.01 5.77 -10.49
N ASN A 82 -4.58 5.41 -9.33
CA ASN A 82 -4.91 6.34 -8.25
C ASN A 82 -3.86 6.38 -7.13
N ALA A 83 -2.63 5.94 -7.41
CA ALA A 83 -1.47 6.04 -6.52
C ALA A 83 -0.64 7.28 -6.82
N ASP A 84 -0.10 7.93 -5.79
CA ASP A 84 1.06 8.83 -5.94
C ASP A 84 2.38 8.05 -5.70
N GLU A 85 2.27 6.92 -4.98
CA GLU A 85 3.37 5.99 -4.73
C GLU A 85 2.83 4.56 -4.63
N MET A 86 3.46 3.61 -5.33
CA MET A 86 3.16 2.18 -5.27
C MET A 86 4.23 1.49 -4.42
N GLN A 87 3.82 0.85 -3.32
CA GLN A 87 4.75 0.20 -2.39
C GLN A 87 4.70 -1.32 -2.55
N ILE A 88 5.78 -1.93 -3.05
CA ILE A 88 5.98 -3.38 -3.06
C ILE A 88 6.30 -3.83 -1.63
N LYS A 89 5.46 -4.71 -1.07
CA LYS A 89 5.64 -5.23 0.29
C LYS A 89 6.30 -6.61 0.27
N VAL A 90 7.64 -6.63 0.26
CA VAL A 90 8.40 -7.89 0.33
C VAL A 90 8.29 -8.53 1.71
N ALA A 91 8.33 -7.74 2.79
CA ALA A 91 8.26 -8.27 4.15
C ALA A 91 7.66 -7.28 5.17
N GLN A 92 7.27 -7.80 6.35
CA GLN A 92 6.83 -7.02 7.50
C GLN A 92 7.56 -7.42 8.79
N GLY A 93 7.87 -6.42 9.64
CA GLY A 93 8.65 -6.65 10.86
C GLY A 93 7.93 -7.48 11.92
N ALA A 94 6.60 -7.45 11.97
CA ALA A 94 5.82 -8.20 12.95
C ALA A 94 5.85 -9.72 12.71
N LYS A 95 5.92 -10.15 11.44
CA LYS A 95 5.93 -11.56 11.02
C LYS A 95 6.81 -11.72 9.78
N PRO A 96 8.16 -11.69 9.92
CA PRO A 96 9.05 -11.87 8.80
C PRO A 96 8.94 -13.30 8.26
N GLY A 97 8.65 -13.47 6.97
CA GLY A 97 8.53 -14.79 6.34
C GLY A 97 7.13 -15.40 6.34
N GLU A 98 6.10 -14.67 6.79
CA GLU A 98 4.69 -15.03 6.63
C GLU A 98 3.93 -13.93 5.89
N GLY A 99 2.89 -14.33 5.14
CA GLY A 99 1.97 -13.39 4.51
C GLY A 99 1.00 -12.73 5.49
N GLY A 100 0.29 -11.71 5.02
CA GLY A 100 -0.81 -11.09 5.77
C GLY A 100 -1.92 -12.09 6.10
N GLN A 101 -2.57 -11.90 7.25
CA GLN A 101 -3.67 -12.75 7.71
C GLN A 101 -4.86 -11.87 8.09
N LEU A 102 -6.03 -12.21 7.58
CA LEU A 102 -7.31 -11.60 7.97
C LEU A 102 -8.30 -12.72 8.33
N PRO A 103 -8.72 -12.84 9.61
CA PRO A 103 -9.71 -13.83 10.02
C PRO A 103 -11.03 -13.68 9.28
N GLY A 104 -11.68 -14.81 8.95
CA GLY A 104 -12.89 -14.83 8.11
C GLY A 104 -14.05 -14.00 8.66
N HIS A 105 -14.24 -13.97 9.99
CA HIS A 105 -15.27 -13.15 10.63
C HIS A 105 -15.07 -11.62 10.45
N LYS A 106 -13.87 -11.18 10.05
CA LYS A 106 -13.59 -9.78 9.68
C LYS A 106 -13.74 -9.51 8.18
N VAL A 107 -13.94 -10.56 7.38
CA VAL A 107 -14.15 -10.48 5.93
C VAL A 107 -15.64 -10.28 5.69
N SER A 108 -16.12 -9.07 5.98
CA SER A 108 -17.48 -8.65 5.63
C SER A 108 -17.69 -8.60 4.11
N GLU A 109 -18.93 -8.48 3.65
CA GLU A 109 -19.25 -8.31 2.23
C GLU A 109 -18.50 -7.13 1.59
N TYR A 110 -18.39 -6.03 2.35
CA TYR A 110 -17.63 -4.86 1.91
C TYR A 110 -16.13 -5.17 1.71
N ILE A 111 -15.50 -5.86 2.67
CA ILE A 111 -14.09 -6.26 2.54
C ILE A 111 -13.91 -7.27 1.41
N ALA A 112 -14.81 -8.25 1.32
CA ALA A 112 -14.79 -9.27 0.28
C ALA A 112 -14.89 -8.66 -1.13
N LYS A 113 -15.77 -7.66 -1.31
CA LYS A 113 -15.92 -6.91 -2.55
C LYS A 113 -14.62 -6.21 -2.96
N ILE A 114 -13.98 -5.50 -2.02
CA ILE A 114 -12.71 -4.78 -2.29
C ILE A 114 -11.60 -5.77 -2.64
N ARG A 115 -11.55 -6.91 -1.95
CA ARG A 115 -10.47 -7.90 -2.11
C ARG A 115 -10.72 -8.92 -3.21
N HIS A 116 -11.87 -8.86 -3.88
CA HIS A 116 -12.32 -9.89 -4.82
C HIS A 116 -12.31 -11.30 -4.20
N SER A 117 -12.76 -11.40 -2.95
CA SER A 117 -12.75 -12.64 -2.17
C SER A 117 -14.17 -13.06 -1.75
N THR A 118 -14.28 -14.17 -1.02
CA THR A 118 -15.57 -14.67 -0.50
C THR A 118 -15.84 -14.10 0.91
N PRO A 119 -17.04 -13.56 1.20
CA PRO A 119 -17.42 -13.14 2.55
C PRO A 119 -17.31 -14.27 3.57
N GLY A 120 -16.86 -13.96 4.78
CA GLY A 120 -16.74 -14.94 5.88
C GLY A 120 -15.54 -15.89 5.78
N VAL A 121 -14.83 -15.95 4.64
CA VAL A 121 -13.68 -16.82 4.44
C VAL A 121 -12.39 -16.12 4.87
N GLY A 122 -11.59 -16.78 5.69
CA GLY A 122 -10.29 -16.25 6.13
C GLY A 122 -9.33 -16.05 4.95
N LEU A 123 -8.58 -14.96 4.97
CA LEU A 123 -7.61 -14.62 3.94
C LEU A 123 -6.20 -14.73 4.50
N ILE A 124 -5.41 -15.62 3.92
CA ILE A 124 -3.99 -15.79 4.22
C ILE A 124 -3.24 -15.52 2.93
N SER A 125 -2.45 -14.46 2.89
CA SER A 125 -1.61 -14.15 1.74
C SER A 125 -0.45 -15.17 1.67
N PRO A 126 0.02 -15.56 0.48
CA PRO A 126 1.24 -16.33 0.33
C PRO A 126 2.44 -15.61 0.98
N PRO A 127 3.42 -16.31 1.56
CA PRO A 127 4.60 -15.65 2.12
C PRO A 127 5.45 -14.90 1.09
N PRO A 128 5.83 -15.49 -0.06
CA PRO A 128 6.51 -14.75 -1.11
C PRO A 128 5.50 -14.12 -2.08
N HIS A 129 5.96 -13.08 -2.78
CA HIS A 129 5.35 -12.69 -4.05
C HIS A 129 5.60 -13.80 -5.07
N HIS A 130 4.55 -14.32 -5.70
CA HIS A 130 4.70 -15.40 -6.69
C HIS A 130 5.33 -14.96 -8.01
N ASP A 131 5.58 -13.67 -8.16
CA ASP A 131 6.23 -12.99 -9.29
C ASP A 131 7.56 -12.32 -8.86
N ILE A 132 8.12 -12.69 -7.70
CA ILE A 132 9.43 -12.21 -7.24
C ILE A 132 10.22 -13.36 -6.61
N TYR A 133 11.07 -14.03 -7.39
CA TYR A 133 11.99 -15.05 -6.91
C TYR A 133 13.46 -14.61 -6.99
N SER A 134 13.76 -13.58 -7.77
CA SER A 134 15.09 -12.98 -7.89
C SER A 134 15.04 -11.43 -7.88
N ILE A 135 16.20 -10.79 -7.98
CA ILE A 135 16.29 -9.33 -8.06
C ILE A 135 15.83 -8.82 -9.44
N GLU A 136 16.01 -9.63 -10.47
CA GLU A 136 15.54 -9.38 -11.83
C GLU A 136 14.00 -9.41 -11.88
N ASP A 137 13.37 -10.35 -11.17
CA ASP A 137 11.91 -10.38 -11.04
C ASP A 137 11.37 -9.13 -10.30
N LEU A 138 12.07 -8.67 -9.27
CA LEU A 138 11.71 -7.43 -8.59
C LEU A 138 11.83 -6.23 -9.56
N GLN A 139 12.88 -6.21 -10.38
CA GLN A 139 13.05 -5.19 -11.42
C GLN A 139 11.90 -5.24 -12.43
N GLN A 140 11.47 -6.44 -12.84
CA GLN A 140 10.32 -6.61 -13.74
C GLN A 140 9.04 -6.06 -13.12
N LEU A 141 8.75 -6.38 -11.85
CA LEU A 141 7.57 -5.82 -11.19
C LEU A 141 7.64 -4.30 -11.06
N ILE A 142 8.82 -3.72 -10.80
CA ILE A 142 9.00 -2.26 -10.78
C ILE A 142 8.68 -1.66 -12.16
N PHE A 143 9.16 -2.29 -13.24
CA PHE A 143 8.86 -1.89 -14.60
C PHE A 143 7.36 -1.94 -14.91
N ASP A 144 6.70 -3.04 -14.55
CA ASP A 144 5.25 -3.22 -14.76
C ASP A 144 4.43 -2.16 -14.01
N LEU A 145 4.82 -1.83 -12.77
CA LEU A 145 4.17 -0.79 -11.98
C LEU A 145 4.36 0.60 -12.59
N HIS A 146 5.54 0.93 -13.10
CA HIS A 146 5.76 2.19 -13.82
C HIS A 146 4.95 2.25 -15.12
N ASN A 147 4.79 1.15 -15.84
CA ASN A 147 3.91 1.11 -17.01
C ASN A 147 2.43 1.28 -16.63
N ALA A 148 2.00 0.74 -15.49
CA ALA A 148 0.64 0.89 -15.01
C ALA A 148 0.33 2.32 -14.52
N ASN A 149 1.32 3.02 -13.96
CA ASN A 149 1.21 4.41 -13.55
C ASN A 149 2.57 5.13 -13.67
N PRO A 150 2.82 5.84 -14.79
CA PRO A 150 4.09 6.52 -15.05
C PRO A 150 4.43 7.64 -14.06
N ASP A 151 3.42 8.26 -13.46
CA ASP A 151 3.59 9.40 -12.55
C ASP A 151 3.90 8.96 -11.11
N ALA A 152 3.57 7.72 -10.76
CA ALA A 152 3.74 7.21 -9.41
C ALA A 152 5.17 6.71 -9.16
N ARG A 153 5.67 7.04 -7.95
CA ARG A 153 6.94 6.48 -7.47
C ARG A 153 6.76 5.03 -7.03
N VAL A 154 7.78 4.20 -7.18
CA VAL A 154 7.79 2.84 -6.62
C VAL A 154 8.68 2.79 -5.37
N SER A 155 8.18 2.22 -4.27
CA SER A 155 8.95 1.95 -3.06
C SER A 155 8.92 0.47 -2.70
N VAL A 156 9.97 -0.02 -2.02
CA VAL A 156 10.10 -1.43 -1.62
C VAL A 156 10.23 -1.49 -0.11
N LYS A 157 9.30 -2.18 0.55
CA LYS A 157 9.31 -2.36 2.02
C LYS A 157 10.05 -3.64 2.39
N LEU A 158 11.21 -3.46 3.00
CA LEU A 158 12.08 -4.52 3.51
C LEU A 158 12.04 -4.57 5.06
N VAL A 159 12.56 -5.66 5.63
CA VAL A 159 12.73 -5.83 7.08
C VAL A 159 14.21 -5.95 7.40
N ALA A 160 14.66 -5.25 8.43
CA ALA A 160 16.04 -5.33 8.90
C ALA A 160 16.35 -6.72 9.50
N LYS A 161 17.48 -7.29 9.12
CA LYS A 161 18.03 -8.57 9.56
C LYS A 161 19.56 -8.44 9.61
N GLY A 162 20.19 -9.07 10.60
CA GLY A 162 21.64 -9.00 10.81
C GLY A 162 22.41 -9.57 9.62
N ARG A 163 23.31 -8.74 9.06
CA ARG A 163 24.12 -8.89 7.82
C ARG A 163 23.42 -8.46 6.52
N GLY A 164 23.61 -7.19 6.15
CA GLY A 164 23.38 -6.71 4.78
C GLY A 164 23.08 -5.22 4.72
N ARG A 165 23.84 -4.47 3.91
CA ARG A 165 23.54 -3.07 3.58
C ARG A 165 22.18 -3.04 2.88
N TYR A 166 21.20 -2.37 3.46
CA TYR A 166 19.93 -2.11 2.79
C TYR A 166 20.12 -0.92 1.86
N TYR A 167 20.01 -1.12 0.56
CA TYR A 167 19.78 -0.01 -0.37
C TYR A 167 18.37 0.53 -0.12
N CYS A 168 18.30 1.57 0.72
CA CYS A 168 17.12 2.41 0.83
C CYS A 168 16.87 3.04 -0.55
N SER A 169 15.73 2.72 -1.17
CA SER A 169 15.32 3.17 -2.50
C SER A 169 14.96 4.65 -2.55
N ARG A 170 15.93 5.51 -2.22
CA ARG A 170 15.90 6.92 -2.57
C ARG A 170 16.59 7.21 -3.92
N CYS A 171 17.00 6.18 -4.67
CA CYS A 171 17.71 6.31 -5.95
C CYS A 171 17.31 5.22 -6.98
N ILE A 172 16.11 5.27 -7.56
CA ILE A 172 15.89 4.87 -8.96
C ILE A 172 14.91 5.89 -9.54
N GLN A 173 15.40 7.11 -9.75
CA GLN A 173 14.91 7.96 -10.83
C GLN A 173 15.91 7.74 -11.96
N SER A 174 15.66 6.76 -12.82
CA SER A 174 16.30 6.68 -14.12
C SER A 174 15.22 6.92 -15.14
N SER A 175 15.32 8.08 -15.77
CA SER A 175 14.63 8.49 -16.99
C SER A 175 14.60 7.34 -17.99
N CYS A 176 13.41 7.01 -18.48
CA CYS A 176 13.19 6.60 -19.86
C CYS A 176 12.27 7.64 -20.47
#